data_AF-A0A819CKD7-F1
#
_entry.id   AF-A0A819CKD7-F1
#
_cell.length_a   1.000
_cell.length_b   1.000
_cell.length_c   1.000
_cell.angle_alpha   90.00
_cell.angle_beta   90.00
_cell.angle_gamma   90.00
#
_symmetry.space_group_name_H-M   'P 1'
#
loop_
_entity.id
_entity.type
_entity.pdbx_description
1 polymer ?
#
loop_
_entity_poly.entity_id
_entity_poly.type
_entity_poly.pdbx_seq_one_letter_code
_entity_poly.pdbx_strand_id
1 'polypeptide(L)'
;MPQLGACVDAKCDDKIKELYECHCCLQLVCLSHLNTHLEIRKQTQELDDIRNELHLAKNKLKSIVEEQMLVIQHNQDLITQAEQCLDVSNSSLDELRNLVENIHQAMPLSQSGKNLLTYCF
;
A
#
# COMPACT_ATOMS: atom_id res chain seq x y z
N MET A 1 49.97 16.93 75.05
CA MET A 1 49.83 16.42 73.67
C MET A 1 48.35 16.28 73.33
N PRO A 2 47.70 17.26 72.67
CA PRO A 2 46.28 17.18 72.29
C PRO A 2 46.04 16.97 70.77
N GLN A 3 47.08 16.89 69.94
CA GLN A 3 46.93 16.92 68.47
C GLN A 3 46.51 15.59 67.82
N LEU A 4 46.52 14.47 68.54
CA LEU A 4 46.17 13.15 67.99
C LEU A 4 44.66 12.88 67.95
N GLY A 5 43.87 13.40 68.89
CA GLY A 5 42.41 13.21 68.91
C GLY A 5 41.69 13.92 67.75
N ALA A 6 41.99 15.21 67.55
CA ALA A 6 41.40 16.02 66.47
C ALA A 6 41.76 15.51 65.06
N CYS A 7 42.92 14.87 64.89
CA CYS A 7 43.37 14.33 63.61
C CYS A 7 42.72 12.97 63.29
N VAL A 8 42.28 12.22 64.31
CA VAL A 8 41.52 10.98 64.15
C VAL A 8 40.04 11.29 63.85
N ASP A 9 39.47 12.28 64.55
CA ASP A 9 38.08 12.72 64.31
C ASP A 9 37.90 13.32 62.91
N ALA A 10 38.81 14.23 62.48
CA ALA A 10 38.77 14.79 61.12
C ALA A 10 38.92 13.74 60.02
N LYS A 11 39.79 12.73 60.21
CA LYS A 11 39.94 11.61 59.26
C LYS A 11 38.73 10.67 59.24
N CYS A 12 37.96 10.61 60.33
CA CYS A 12 36.72 9.84 60.40
C CYS A 12 35.59 10.56 59.66
N ASP A 13 35.50 11.88 59.83
CA ASP A 13 34.55 12.74 59.11
C ASP A 13 34.81 12.76 57.60
N ASP A 14 36.07 12.81 57.16
CA ASP A 14 36.44 12.73 55.74
C ASP A 14 36.01 11.40 55.11
N LYS A 15 36.21 10.26 55.81
CA LYS A 15 35.76 8.95 55.33
C LYS A 15 34.25 8.81 55.26
N ILE A 16 33.52 9.39 56.22
CA ILE A 16 32.06 9.41 56.20
C ILE A 16 31.58 10.20 54.98
N LYS A 17 32.19 11.36 54.71
CA LYS A 17 31.89 12.18 53.53
C LYS A 17 32.15 11.43 52.22
N GLU A 18 33.30 10.78 52.09
CA GLU A 18 33.64 9.94 50.92
C GLU A 18 32.61 8.81 50.72
N LEU A 19 32.16 8.16 51.79
CA LEU A 19 31.14 7.11 51.72
C LEU A 19 29.78 7.66 51.27
N TYR A 20 29.38 8.85 51.76
CA TYR A 20 28.16 9.51 51.31
C TYR A 20 28.23 9.92 49.83
N GLU A 21 29.35 10.49 49.39
CA GLU A 21 29.56 10.84 47.97
C GLU A 21 29.53 9.59 47.09
N CYS A 22 30.16 8.50 47.52
CA CYS A 22 30.10 7.21 46.84
C CYS A 22 28.67 6.66 46.76
N HIS A 23 27.90 6.74 47.85
CA HIS A 23 26.51 6.31 47.88
C HIS A 23 25.63 7.13 46.93
N CYS A 24 25.78 8.47 46.93
CA CYS A 24 25.06 9.36 46.02
C CYS A 24 25.41 9.06 44.55
N CYS A 25 26.69 8.84 44.23
CA CYS A 25 27.12 8.46 42.89
C CYS A 25 26.51 7.13 42.44
N LEU A 26 26.49 6.12 43.31
CA LEU A 26 25.85 4.83 43.02
C LEU A 26 24.34 4.98 42.78
N GLN A 27 23.65 5.79 43.58
CA GLN A 27 22.22 6.07 43.37
C GLN A 27 21.96 6.72 42.00
N LEU A 28 22.78 7.70 41.60
CA LEU A 28 22.66 8.34 40.29
C LEU A 28 22.88 7.36 39.14
N VAL A 29 23.89 6.48 39.25
CA VAL A 29 24.14 5.42 38.25
C VAL A 29 22.96 4.45 38.18
N CYS A 30 22.43 4.01 39.31
CA CYS A 30 21.27 3.12 39.35
C CYS A 30 20.02 3.77 38.72
N LEU A 31 19.76 5.04 39.02
CA LEU A 31 18.65 5.79 38.41
C LEU A 31 18.84 5.96 36.90
N SER A 32 20.06 6.28 36.47
CA SER A 32 20.38 6.38 35.04
C SER A 32 20.15 5.03 34.33
N HIS A 33 20.60 3.92 34.91
CA HIS A 33 20.36 2.59 34.35
C HIS A 33 18.88 2.24 34.30
N LEU A 34 18.12 2.53 35.35
CA LEU A 34 16.67 2.29 35.38
C LEU A 34 15.97 3.07 34.27
N ASN A 35 16.29 4.36 34.10
CA ASN A 35 15.72 5.19 33.05
C ASN A 35 16.05 4.65 31.65
N THR A 36 17.31 4.26 31.42
CA THR A 36 17.72 3.63 30.16
C THR A 36 16.94 2.33 29.92
N HIS A 37 16.77 1.48 30.94
CA HIS A 37 15.98 0.24 30.81
C HIS A 37 14.51 0.51 30.46
N LEU A 38 13.90 1.53 31.08
CA LEU A 38 12.52 1.92 30.77
C LEU A 38 12.38 2.45 29.34
N GLU A 39 13.33 3.26 28.88
CA GLU A 39 13.34 3.79 27.51
C GLU A 39 13.50 2.67 26.48
N ILE A 40 14.44 1.74 26.71
CA ILE A 40 14.60 0.56 25.84
C ILE A 40 13.30 -0.26 25.77
N ARG A 41 12.63 -0.46 26.91
CA ARG A 41 11.36 -1.20 26.96
C ARG A 41 10.27 -0.47 26.18
N LYS A 42 10.18 0.85 26.31
CA LYS A 42 9.23 1.67 25.57
C LYS A 42 9.48 1.57 24.06
N GLN A 43 10.72 1.74 23.63
CA GLN A 43 11.11 1.62 22.22
C GLN A 43 10.85 0.22 21.66
N THR A 44 11.06 -0.83 22.47
CA THR A 44 10.74 -2.21 22.09
C THR A 44 9.23 -2.38 21.85
N GLN A 45 8.40 -1.81 22.74
CA GLN A 45 6.95 -1.85 22.57
C GLN A 45 6.51 -1.10 21.29
N GLU A 46 7.04 0.10 21.06
CA GLU A 46 6.75 0.88 19.85
C GLU A 46 7.14 0.11 18.57
N LEU A 47 8.27 -0.60 18.58
CA LEU A 47 8.69 -1.46 17.47
C LEU A 47 7.75 -2.66 17.27
N ASP A 48 7.28 -3.28 18.34
CA ASP A 48 6.29 -4.36 18.26
C ASP A 48 4.96 -3.87 17.67
N ASP A 49 4.52 -2.67 18.05
CA ASP A 49 3.30 -2.06 17.54
C ASP A 49 3.44 -1.73 16.04
N ILE A 50 4.55 -1.11 15.63
CA ILE A 50 4.86 -0.85 14.21
C ILE A 50 4.90 -2.15 13.41
N ARG A 51 5.51 -3.22 13.96
CA ARG A 51 5.54 -4.54 13.31
C ARG A 51 4.13 -5.08 13.09
N ASN A 52 3.26 -4.94 14.09
CA ASN A 52 1.88 -5.40 14.00
C ASN A 52 1.09 -4.60 12.95
N GLU A 53 1.24 -3.28 12.92
CA GLU A 53 0.63 -2.42 11.90
C GLU A 53 1.11 -2.78 10.49
N LEU A 54 2.41 -3.01 10.32
CA LEU A 54 2.99 -3.42 9.05
C LEU A 54 2.43 -4.78 8.59
N HIS A 55 2.24 -5.72 9.52
CA HIS A 55 1.64 -7.01 9.21
C HIS A 55 0.18 -6.87 8.76
N LEU A 56 -0.61 -6.02 9.42
CA LEU A 56 -1.98 -5.72 9.02
C LEU A 56 -2.03 -5.03 7.65
N ALA A 57 -1.15 -4.06 7.39
CA ALA A 57 -1.05 -3.38 6.11
C ALA A 57 -0.70 -4.36 4.98
N LYS A 58 0.24 -5.28 5.21
CA LYS A 58 0.58 -6.35 4.27
C LYS A 58 -0.62 -7.23 3.94
N ASN A 59 -1.40 -7.64 4.94
CA ASN A 59 -2.58 -8.47 4.73
C ASN A 59 -3.67 -7.74 3.93
N LYS A 60 -3.88 -6.44 4.21
CA LYS A 60 -4.80 -5.60 3.43
C LYS A 60 -4.36 -5.46 1.97
N LEU A 61 -3.07 -5.20 1.73
CA LEU A 61 -2.53 -5.13 0.37
C LEU A 61 -2.70 -6.44 -0.38
N LYS A 62 -2.51 -7.58 0.28
CA LYS A 62 -2.75 -8.89 -0.33
C LYS A 62 -4.22 -9.04 -0.77
N SER A 63 -5.18 -8.67 0.07
CA SER A 63 -6.62 -8.69 -0.28
C SER A 63 -6.92 -7.79 -1.48
N ILE A 64 -6.38 -6.56 -1.48
CA ILE A 64 -6.58 -5.61 -2.59
C ILE A 64 -6.04 -6.19 -3.91
N VAL A 65 -4.87 -6.82 -3.88
CA VAL A 65 -4.29 -7.46 -5.08
C VAL A 65 -5.17 -8.61 -5.57
N GLU A 66 -5.67 -9.45 -4.66
CA GLU A 66 -6.59 -10.54 -5.01
C GLU A 66 -7.89 -10.02 -5.64
N GLU A 67 -8.48 -8.96 -5.07
CA GLU A 67 -9.67 -8.31 -5.61
C GLU A 67 -9.42 -7.69 -6.99
N GLN A 68 -8.27 -7.00 -7.18
CA GLN A 68 -7.91 -6.42 -8.47
C GLN A 68 -7.72 -7.49 -9.54
N MET A 69 -7.15 -8.65 -9.20
CA MET A 69 -7.03 -9.77 -10.13
C MET A 69 -8.40 -10.26 -10.61
N LEU A 70 -9.40 -10.32 -9.73
CA LEU A 70 -10.78 -10.68 -10.11
C LEU A 70 -11.40 -9.64 -11.04
N VAL A 71 -11.20 -8.35 -10.77
CA VAL A 71 -11.67 -7.27 -11.64
C VAL A 71 -11.03 -7.34 -13.01
N ILE A 72 -9.71 -7.59 -13.08
CA ILE A 72 -8.99 -7.74 -14.35
C ILE A 72 -9.56 -8.92 -15.15
N GLN A 73 -9.76 -10.07 -14.50
CA GLN A 73 -10.35 -11.24 -15.16
C GLN A 73 -11.75 -10.92 -15.71
N HIS A 74 -12.61 -10.29 -14.90
CA HIS A 74 -13.95 -9.91 -15.34
C HIS A 74 -13.92 -8.95 -16.55
N ASN A 75 -13.02 -7.97 -16.54
CA ASN A 75 -12.88 -7.05 -17.66
C ASN A 75 -12.38 -7.76 -18.93
N GLN A 76 -11.50 -8.75 -18.81
CA GLN A 76 -11.09 -9.58 -19.95
C GLN A 76 -12.27 -10.36 -20.53
N ASP A 77 -13.10 -10.95 -19.67
CA ASP A 77 -14.29 -11.67 -20.12
C ASP A 77 -15.29 -10.74 -20.84
N LEU A 78 -15.45 -9.50 -20.37
CA LEU A 78 -16.28 -8.49 -21.03
C LEU A 78 -15.70 -8.06 -22.38
N ILE A 79 -14.38 -7.90 -22.49
CA ILE A 79 -13.72 -7.58 -23.76
C ILE A 79 -13.96 -8.70 -24.77
N THR A 80 -13.77 -9.96 -24.37
CA THR A 80 -14.02 -11.12 -25.24
C THR A 80 -15.48 -11.16 -25.71
N GLN A 81 -16.44 -10.87 -24.84
CA GLN A 81 -17.85 -10.77 -25.24
C GLN A 81 -18.10 -9.63 -26.23
N ALA A 82 -17.49 -8.46 -26.02
CA ALA A 82 -17.62 -7.33 -26.93
C ALA A 82 -17.03 -7.63 -28.31
N GLU A 83 -15.87 -8.30 -28.37
CA GLU A 83 -15.25 -8.76 -29.61
C GLU A 83 -16.19 -9.72 -30.37
N GLN A 84 -16.77 -10.69 -29.67
CA GLN A 84 -17.75 -11.61 -30.27
C GLN A 84 -19.00 -10.88 -30.81
N CYS A 85 -19.52 -9.88 -30.09
CA CYS A 85 -20.63 -9.08 -30.57
C CYS A 85 -20.28 -8.26 -31.81
N LEU A 86 -19.05 -7.74 -31.89
CA LEU A 86 -18.55 -7.03 -33.07
C LEU A 86 -18.43 -7.96 -34.27
N ASP A 87 -17.91 -9.17 -34.09
CA ASP A 87 -17.80 -10.18 -35.16
C ASP A 87 -19.18 -10.53 -35.73
N VAL A 88 -20.17 -10.77 -34.86
CA VAL A 88 -21.56 -11.03 -35.28
C VAL A 88 -22.13 -9.83 -36.05
N SER A 89 -21.94 -8.62 -35.54
CA SER A 89 -22.44 -7.40 -36.18
C SER A 89 -21.82 -7.17 -37.56
N ASN A 90 -20.51 -7.41 -37.69
CA ASN A 90 -19.80 -7.31 -38.97
C ASN A 90 -20.30 -8.35 -39.97
N SER A 91 -20.53 -9.60 -39.55
CA SER A 91 -21.13 -10.64 -40.40
C SER A 91 -22.52 -10.23 -40.90
N SER A 92 -23.38 -9.69 -40.01
CA SER A 92 -24.69 -9.19 -40.41
C SER A 92 -24.62 -8.01 -41.37
N LEU A 93 -23.65 -7.11 -41.22
CA LEU A 93 -23.42 -6.01 -42.16
C LEU A 93 -22.97 -6.51 -43.54
N ASP A 94 -22.10 -7.52 -43.58
CA ASP A 94 -21.66 -8.12 -44.83
C ASP A 94 -22.82 -8.85 -45.55
N GLU A 95 -23.68 -9.55 -44.81
CA GLU A 95 -24.92 -10.13 -45.36
C GLU A 95 -25.86 -9.06 -45.94
N LEU A 96 -26.07 -7.96 -45.22
CA LEU A 96 -26.88 -6.84 -45.71
C LEU A 96 -26.26 -6.19 -46.95
N ARG A 97 -24.94 -6.01 -46.99
CA ARG A 97 -24.23 -5.48 -48.16
C ARG A 97 -24.45 -6.38 -49.38
N ASN A 98 -24.29 -7.69 -49.22
CA ASN A 98 -24.54 -8.66 -50.29
C ASN A 98 -26.00 -8.63 -50.78
N LEU A 99 -26.97 -8.48 -49.87
CA LEU A 99 -28.38 -8.38 -50.23
C LEU A 99 -28.67 -7.11 -51.06
N VAL A 100 -28.11 -5.97 -50.66
CA VAL A 100 -28.26 -4.69 -51.39
C VAL A 100 -27.65 -4.80 -52.79
N GLU A 101 -26.47 -5.41 -52.91
CA GLU A 101 -25.83 -5.65 -54.21
C GLU A 101 -26.69 -6.52 -55.11
N ASN A 102 -27.25 -7.61 -54.59
CA ASN A 102 -28.14 -8.50 -55.34
C ASN A 102 -29.41 -7.77 -55.81
N ILE A 103 -30.02 -6.92 -54.97
CA ILE A 103 -31.19 -6.12 -55.34
C ILE A 103 -30.82 -5.11 -56.45
N HIS A 104 -29.67 -4.46 -56.33
CA HIS A 104 -29.18 -3.52 -57.34
C HIS A 104 -28.98 -4.20 -58.70
N GLN A 105 -28.43 -5.42 -58.71
CA GLN A 105 -28.22 -6.21 -59.94
C GLN A 105 -29.53 -6.75 -60.53
N ALA A 106 -30.51 -7.12 -59.69
CA ALA A 106 -31.79 -7.67 -60.11
C ALA A 106 -32.78 -6.61 -60.64
N MET A 107 -32.56 -5.32 -60.34
CA MET A 107 -33.38 -4.24 -60.89
C MET A 107 -33.01 -3.96 -62.36
N PRO A 108 -33.92 -4.16 -63.33
CA PRO A 108 -33.70 -3.67 -64.68
C PRO A 108 -33.77 -2.14 -64.64
N LEU A 109 -32.62 -1.48 -64.76
CA LEU A 109 -32.57 -0.02 -64.88
C LEU A 109 -33.28 0.39 -66.18
N SER A 110 -34.56 0.75 -66.09
CA SER A 110 -35.16 1.61 -67.10
C SER A 110 -34.38 2.93 -67.11
N GLN A 111 -34.20 3.53 -68.29
CA GLN A 111 -33.40 4.76 -68.48
C GLN A 111 -33.78 5.89 -67.50
N SER A 112 -35.01 5.89 -66.98
CA SER A 112 -35.53 6.85 -65.99
C SER A 112 -35.00 6.65 -64.56
N GLY A 113 -34.59 5.45 -64.17
CA GLY A 113 -34.10 5.15 -62.81
C GLY A 113 -32.64 5.58 -62.58
N LYS A 114 -31.83 5.64 -63.64
CA LYS A 114 -30.42 6.06 -63.57
C LYS A 114 -30.24 7.54 -63.18
N ASN A 115 -31.24 8.39 -63.47
CA ASN A 115 -31.17 9.82 -63.18
C ASN A 115 -31.58 10.18 -61.74
N LEU A 116 -32.23 9.28 -61.00
CA LEU A 116 -32.69 9.54 -59.62
C LEU A 116 -31.64 9.17 -58.57
N LEU A 117 -30.81 8.16 -58.84
CA LEU A 117 -29.73 7.76 -57.92
C LEU A 117 -28.55 8.74 -57.88
N THR A 118 -28.46 9.67 -58.83
CA THR A 118 -27.45 10.74 -58.82
C THR A 118 -27.75 11.84 -57.80
N TYR A 119 -28.96 11.88 -57.23
CA TYR A 119 -29.42 12.97 -56.35
C TYR A 119 -29.64 12.56 -54.89
N CYS A 120 -29.26 11.35 -54.48
CA CYS A 120 -29.43 10.88 -53.09
C CYS A 120 -28.11 10.62 -52.33
N PHE A 121 -26.98 11.16 -52.81
CA PHE A 121 -25.75 11.28 -52.03
C PHE A 121 -25.34 12.75 -51.94
#